data_AF-R5PZR8-F1
#
_entry.id   AF-R5PZR8-F1
#
_cell.length_a   1.000
_cell.length_b   1.000
_cell.length_c   1.000
_cell.angle_alpha   90.00
_cell.angle_beta   90.00
_cell.angle_gamma   90.00
#
_symmetry.space_group_name_H-M   'P 1'
#
loop_
_entity.id
_entity.type
_entity.pdbx_description
1 polymer ?
#
loop_
_entity_poly.entity_id
_entity_poly.type
_entity_poly.pdbx_seq_one_letter_code
_entity_poly.pdbx_strand_id
1 'polypeptide(L)'
;MGLDFDFDLEALAQHYEFKTNYLDITKNFAVALFFAYTDCINGRYYPIQDFKQYNPHIYVASIGTLQQFYRDNFKVVGFQVSQRPYAQQAMALDIENLAKVKNMFAKIKLPQNEYFSVGIYNSFKKGYSLFVPDQLGVYANRIKTENVLYENLIEQYFKIFKIKNSIIEDLIKNGYKITKDKFDITKQEAESMHIEINNIIKPLIAEKIGYRKISFPK
;
A
#
# COMPACT_ATOMS: atom_id res chain seq x y z
N MET A 1 21.53 10.09 -18.13
CA MET A 1 20.58 10.73 -17.20
C MET A 1 19.64 9.64 -16.73
N GLY A 2 19.82 9.16 -15.50
CA GLY A 2 18.93 8.17 -14.89
C GLY A 2 17.65 8.86 -14.42
N LEU A 3 16.52 8.17 -14.54
CA LEU A 3 15.32 8.51 -13.79
C LEU A 3 15.63 8.25 -12.31
N ASP A 4 15.72 9.30 -11.49
CA ASP A 4 15.73 9.13 -10.03
C ASP A 4 14.31 8.70 -9.63
N PHE A 5 14.16 7.43 -9.29
CA PHE A 5 12.95 6.89 -8.69
C PHE A 5 13.06 7.03 -7.18
N ASP A 6 12.30 7.96 -6.61
CA ASP A 6 12.16 8.04 -5.16
C ASP A 6 11.21 6.93 -4.68
N PHE A 7 11.68 6.13 -3.73
CA PHE A 7 11.01 4.93 -3.26
C PHE A 7 10.50 5.18 -1.83
N ASP A 8 9.26 5.63 -1.73
CA ASP A 8 8.58 5.84 -0.45
C ASP A 8 8.20 4.48 0.15
N LEU A 9 9.11 3.94 0.97
CA LEU A 9 9.00 2.64 1.63
C LEU A 9 7.81 2.58 2.59
N GLU A 10 7.48 3.68 3.26
CA GLU A 10 6.36 3.72 4.20
C GLU A 10 5.03 3.72 3.45
N ALA A 11 4.89 4.54 2.40
CA ALA A 11 3.69 4.51 1.56
C ALA A 11 3.53 3.15 0.86
N LEU A 12 4.63 2.51 0.45
CA LEU A 12 4.58 1.15 -0.10
C LEU A 12 4.10 0.12 0.91
N ALA A 13 4.63 0.17 2.15
CA ALA A 13 4.33 -0.79 3.21
C ALA A 13 2.82 -0.87 3.50
N GLN A 14 2.10 0.23 3.36
CA GLN A 14 0.64 0.26 3.50
C GLN A 14 -0.07 -0.75 2.59
N HIS A 15 0.37 -0.88 1.33
CA HIS A 15 -0.21 -1.83 0.36
C HIS A 15 0.13 -3.29 0.63
N TYR A 16 0.97 -3.54 1.65
CA TYR A 16 1.28 -4.85 2.21
C TYR A 16 0.68 -5.05 3.61
N GLU A 17 -0.28 -4.21 3.98
CA GLU A 17 -1.07 -4.26 5.22
C GLU A 17 -0.27 -3.92 6.48
N PHE A 18 0.86 -3.23 6.34
CA PHE A 18 1.52 -2.60 7.48
C PHE A 18 0.75 -1.34 7.90
N LYS A 19 0.71 -1.08 9.21
CA LYS A 19 0.14 0.16 9.74
C LYS A 19 1.10 1.30 9.46
N THR A 20 0.60 2.37 8.85
CA THR A 20 1.37 3.57 8.50
C THR A 20 0.56 4.82 8.84
N ASN A 21 1.20 5.99 8.78
CA ASN A 21 0.53 7.28 8.94
C ASN A 21 -0.16 7.77 7.65
N TYR A 22 -0.32 6.91 6.65
CA TYR A 22 -0.93 7.30 5.39
C TYR A 22 -2.39 6.87 5.31
N LEU A 23 -3.22 7.71 4.70
CA LEU A 23 -4.53 7.35 4.21
C LEU A 23 -4.36 6.78 2.80
N ASP A 24 -4.76 5.52 2.60
CA ASP A 24 -4.77 4.89 1.29
C ASP A 24 -5.87 5.51 0.42
N ILE A 25 -5.48 6.04 -0.73
CA ILE A 25 -6.38 6.65 -1.70
C ILE A 25 -6.08 6.14 -3.10
N THR A 26 -7.11 5.94 -3.91
CA THR A 26 -6.97 5.48 -5.30
C THR A 26 -7.54 6.50 -6.26
N LYS A 27 -6.88 6.65 -7.42
CA LYS A 27 -7.44 7.44 -8.53
C LYS A 27 -8.46 6.65 -9.36
N ASN A 28 -8.70 5.37 -9.03
CA ASN A 28 -9.62 4.51 -9.73
C ASN A 28 -10.93 4.34 -8.94
N PHE A 29 -12.03 4.80 -9.51
CA PHE A 29 -13.33 4.69 -8.84
C PHE A 29 -13.76 3.23 -8.61
N ALA A 30 -13.45 2.31 -9.53
CA ALA A 30 -13.79 0.89 -9.36
C ALA A 30 -12.97 0.23 -8.25
N VAL A 31 -11.69 0.60 -8.09
CA VAL A 31 -10.89 0.14 -6.95
C VAL A 31 -11.46 0.67 -5.64
N ALA A 32 -11.88 1.95 -5.59
CA ALA A 32 -12.53 2.52 -4.42
C ALA A 32 -13.84 1.78 -4.09
N LEU A 33 -14.64 1.42 -5.11
CA LEU A 33 -15.84 0.61 -4.93
C LEU A 33 -15.52 -0.78 -4.37
N PHE A 34 -14.43 -1.42 -4.81
CA PHE A 34 -14.01 -2.71 -4.25
C PHE A 34 -13.82 -2.62 -2.75
N PHE A 35 -13.03 -1.65 -2.29
CA PHE A 35 -12.79 -1.45 -0.85
C PHE A 35 -14.05 -1.01 -0.09
N ALA A 36 -14.95 -0.25 -0.71
CA ALA A 36 -16.19 0.18 -0.10
C ALA A 36 -17.27 -0.92 -0.01
N TYR A 37 -17.12 -2.02 -0.75
CA TYR A 37 -18.09 -3.12 -0.80
C TYR A 37 -17.52 -4.46 -0.32
N THR A 38 -16.30 -4.48 0.19
CA THR A 38 -15.68 -5.70 0.70
C THR A 38 -15.15 -5.47 2.10
N ASP A 39 -15.08 -6.55 2.88
CA ASP A 39 -14.41 -6.58 4.16
C ASP A 39 -13.21 -7.54 4.09
N CYS A 40 -12.13 -7.19 4.80
CA CYS A 40 -10.93 -8.01 4.87
C CYS A 40 -10.92 -8.80 6.18
N ILE A 41 -11.14 -10.11 6.08
CA ILE A 41 -11.13 -11.03 7.21
C ILE A 41 -9.93 -11.95 7.04
N ASN A 42 -8.99 -11.90 7.99
CA ASN A 42 -7.78 -12.73 8.00
C ASN A 42 -6.97 -12.65 6.68
N GLY A 43 -6.80 -11.44 6.13
CA GLY A 43 -6.05 -11.21 4.89
C GLY A 43 -6.78 -11.65 3.62
N ARG A 44 -8.09 -11.92 3.69
CA ARG A 44 -8.93 -12.27 2.54
C ARG A 44 -10.14 -11.37 2.45
N TYR A 45 -10.44 -10.93 1.25
CA TYR A 45 -11.59 -10.07 0.99
C TYR A 45 -12.85 -10.89 0.74
N TYR A 46 -13.95 -10.43 1.33
CA TYR A 46 -15.28 -10.98 1.18
C TYR A 46 -16.26 -9.85 0.82
N PRO A 47 -17.23 -10.08 -0.08
CA PRO A 47 -18.24 -9.07 -0.36
C PRO A 47 -19.11 -8.84 0.88
N ILE A 48 -19.45 -7.57 1.15
CA ILE A 48 -20.42 -7.23 2.18
C ILE A 48 -21.78 -7.81 1.81
N GLN A 49 -22.40 -8.52 2.75
CA GLN A 49 -23.74 -9.09 2.63
C GLN A 49 -24.74 -8.44 3.59
N ASP A 50 -24.35 -8.08 4.81
CA ASP A 50 -25.26 -7.42 5.75
C ASP A 50 -25.16 -5.88 5.71
N PHE A 51 -26.08 -5.25 4.98
CA PHE A 51 -26.19 -3.78 4.93
C PHE A 51 -27.05 -3.17 6.04
N LYS A 52 -27.59 -3.96 6.97
CA LYS A 52 -28.28 -3.40 8.14
C LYS A 52 -27.28 -2.68 9.06
N GLN A 53 -26.08 -3.22 9.14
CA GLN A 53 -24.99 -2.71 9.99
C GLN A 53 -23.92 -1.97 9.18
N TYR A 54 -23.85 -2.22 7.87
CA TYR A 54 -22.85 -1.62 7.00
C TYR A 54 -23.45 -0.52 6.09
N ASN A 55 -22.80 0.64 6.07
CA ASN A 55 -23.23 1.79 5.27
C ASN A 55 -22.08 2.25 4.35
N PRO A 56 -22.02 1.76 3.10
CA PRO A 56 -20.91 2.01 2.18
C PRO A 56 -20.87 3.47 1.75
N HIS A 57 -19.68 4.07 1.75
CA HIS A 57 -19.44 5.41 1.24
C HIS A 57 -18.13 5.48 0.48
N ILE A 58 -18.09 6.39 -0.49
CA ILE A 58 -16.83 6.83 -1.11
C ILE A 58 -16.60 8.28 -0.75
N TYR A 59 -15.35 8.60 -0.44
CA TYR A 59 -14.88 9.96 -0.28
C TYR A 59 -14.09 10.34 -1.53
N VAL A 60 -14.51 11.39 -2.24
CA VAL A 60 -13.87 11.85 -3.48
C VAL A 60 -13.27 13.23 -3.31
N ALA A 61 -12.08 13.45 -3.84
CA ALA A 61 -11.41 14.75 -3.86
C ALA A 61 -10.74 14.98 -5.21
N SER A 62 -10.56 16.26 -5.57
CA SER A 62 -9.79 16.64 -6.75
C SER A 62 -8.30 16.41 -6.51
N ILE A 63 -7.66 15.59 -7.35
CA ILE A 63 -6.21 15.34 -7.29
C ILE A 63 -5.43 16.66 -7.43
N GLY A 64 -5.84 17.53 -8.35
CA GLY A 64 -5.17 18.83 -8.55
C GLY A 64 -5.24 19.71 -7.30
N THR A 65 -6.37 19.69 -6.59
CA THR A 65 -6.54 20.42 -5.33
C THR A 65 -5.71 19.81 -4.21
N LEU A 66 -5.69 18.48 -4.07
CA LEU A 66 -4.81 17.79 -3.10
C LEU A 66 -3.33 18.11 -3.35
N GLN A 67 -2.88 18.06 -4.60
CA GLN A 67 -1.50 18.38 -4.97
C GLN A 67 -1.14 19.86 -4.76
N GLN A 68 -2.10 20.77 -4.94
CA GLN A 68 -1.88 22.21 -4.74
C GLN A 68 -1.68 22.54 -3.26
N PHE A 69 -2.52 21.99 -2.37
CA PHE A 69 -2.54 22.37 -0.95
C PHE A 69 -1.76 21.41 -0.04
N TYR A 70 -1.47 20.18 -0.48
CA TYR A 70 -0.83 19.12 0.31
C TYR A 70 0.29 18.42 -0.47
N ARG A 71 1.01 19.15 -1.32
CA ARG A 71 2.08 18.61 -2.17
C ARG A 71 3.03 17.67 -1.42
N ASP A 72 3.49 18.08 -0.24
CA ASP A 72 4.51 17.35 0.50
C ASP A 72 3.94 16.11 1.21
N ASN A 73 2.65 16.16 1.56
CA ASN A 73 1.90 15.09 2.23
C ASN A 73 1.25 14.09 1.24
N PHE A 74 1.17 14.43 -0.05
CA PHE A 74 0.54 13.63 -1.09
C PHE A 74 1.59 12.83 -1.87
N LYS A 75 1.53 11.50 -1.79
CA LYS A 75 2.47 10.58 -2.43
C LYS A 75 1.80 9.82 -3.56
N VAL A 76 2.49 9.71 -4.70
CA VAL A 76 2.02 8.90 -5.82
C VAL A 76 2.72 7.55 -5.78
N VAL A 77 2.05 6.55 -5.20
CA VAL A 77 2.63 5.22 -4.91
C VAL A 77 2.50 4.27 -6.10
N GLY A 78 1.44 4.39 -6.90
CA GLY A 78 1.13 3.47 -7.99
C GLY A 78 2.10 3.44 -9.17
N PHE A 79 3.20 4.21 -9.13
CA PHE A 79 4.30 4.16 -10.10
C PHE A 79 5.61 3.61 -9.52
N GLN A 80 5.60 3.15 -8.27
CA GLN A 80 6.72 2.45 -7.66
C GLN A 80 6.88 1.05 -8.29
N VAL A 81 8.09 0.47 -8.16
CA VAL A 81 8.49 -0.84 -8.69
C VAL A 81 7.83 -2.04 -7.95
N SER A 82 6.50 -2.01 -7.80
CA SER A 82 5.70 -3.11 -7.27
C SER A 82 4.35 -3.20 -8.01
N GLN A 83 3.83 -4.41 -8.15
CA GLN A 83 2.60 -4.68 -8.87
C GLN A 83 1.34 -4.23 -8.10
N ARG A 84 1.32 -4.36 -6.76
CA ARG A 84 0.11 -4.05 -5.97
C ARG A 84 -0.26 -2.57 -6.00
N PRO A 85 0.66 -1.61 -5.73
CA PRO A 85 0.33 -0.19 -5.81
C PRO A 85 -0.13 0.21 -7.22
N TYR A 86 0.51 -0.35 -8.25
CA TYR A 86 0.10 -0.11 -9.63
C TYR A 86 -1.32 -0.61 -9.92
N ALA A 87 -1.62 -1.86 -9.55
CA ALA A 87 -2.93 -2.48 -9.75
C ALA A 87 -4.04 -1.72 -9.00
N GLN A 88 -3.75 -1.23 -7.81
CA GLN A 88 -4.66 -0.41 -7.00
C GLN A 88 -4.72 1.05 -7.46
N GLN A 89 -3.87 1.46 -8.41
CA GLN A 89 -3.68 2.85 -8.83
C GLN A 89 -3.47 3.79 -7.63
N ALA A 90 -2.61 3.33 -6.73
CA ALA A 90 -2.43 3.84 -5.40
C ALA A 90 -1.83 5.25 -5.34
N MET A 91 -2.30 5.99 -4.36
CA MET A 91 -1.79 7.26 -3.89
C MET A 91 -1.90 7.22 -2.35
N ALA A 92 -1.12 8.02 -1.66
CA ALA A 92 -1.15 8.07 -0.21
C ALA A 92 -1.21 9.53 0.25
N LEU A 93 -1.92 9.76 1.35
CA LEU A 93 -2.03 11.08 1.94
C LEU A 93 -1.70 10.99 3.43
N ASP A 94 -0.66 11.70 3.85
CA ASP A 94 -0.21 11.69 5.25
C ASP A 94 -1.30 12.28 6.18
N ILE A 95 -1.69 11.51 7.18
CA ILE A 95 -2.80 11.78 8.09
C ILE A 95 -2.44 12.69 9.26
N GLU A 96 -1.19 13.14 9.40
CA GLU A 96 -0.83 14.16 10.40
C GLU A 96 -1.74 15.40 10.32
N ASN A 97 -2.38 15.65 9.16
CA ASN A 97 -3.38 16.70 8.96
C ASN A 97 -4.78 16.22 8.53
N LEU A 98 -5.24 15.05 9.01
CA LEU A 98 -6.57 14.50 8.66
C LEU A 98 -7.71 15.52 8.80
N ALA A 99 -7.70 16.33 9.87
CA ALA A 99 -8.72 17.35 10.14
C ALA A 99 -8.82 18.42 9.04
N LYS A 100 -7.68 18.83 8.45
CA LYS A 100 -7.66 19.82 7.37
C LYS A 100 -8.05 19.19 6.03
N VAL A 101 -7.57 17.97 5.81
CA VAL A 101 -7.81 17.20 4.58
C VAL A 101 -9.27 16.81 4.43
N LYS A 102 -9.96 16.46 5.52
CA LYS A 102 -11.34 15.94 5.50
C LYS A 102 -12.32 16.83 4.74
N ASN A 103 -12.16 18.15 4.84
CA ASN A 103 -13.03 19.13 4.19
C ASN A 103 -12.87 19.18 2.65
N MET A 104 -11.81 18.55 2.12
CA MET A 104 -11.56 18.47 0.68
C MET A 104 -12.27 17.29 0.02
N PHE A 105 -12.79 16.36 0.82
CA PHE A 105 -13.45 15.17 0.33
C PHE A 105 -14.96 15.34 0.37
N ALA A 106 -15.60 15.24 -0.79
CA ALA A 106 -17.03 15.06 -0.88
C ALA A 106 -17.40 13.62 -0.54
N LYS A 107 -18.40 13.43 0.31
CA LYS A 107 -18.89 12.11 0.73
C LYS A 107 -20.05 11.67 -0.15
N ILE A 108 -19.91 10.53 -0.80
CA ILE A 108 -20.94 9.91 -1.64
C ILE A 108 -21.44 8.66 -0.92
N LYS A 109 -22.74 8.62 -0.62
CA LYS A 109 -23.38 7.40 -0.09
C LYS A 109 -23.61 6.43 -1.25
N LEU A 110 -23.22 5.18 -1.05
CA LEU A 110 -23.39 4.13 -2.04
C LEU A 110 -24.67 3.32 -1.79
N PRO A 111 -25.22 2.65 -2.81
CA PRO A 111 -26.33 1.72 -2.66
C PRO A 111 -26.02 0.59 -1.67
N GLN A 112 -26.95 0.31 -0.77
CA GLN A 112 -26.90 -0.81 0.17
C GLN A 112 -27.51 -2.06 -0.49
N ASN A 113 -26.73 -2.74 -1.33
CA ASN A 113 -27.24 -3.85 -2.14
C ASN A 113 -26.18 -4.95 -2.33
N GLU A 114 -26.54 -6.16 -1.92
CA GLU A 114 -25.70 -7.37 -1.96
C GLU A 114 -25.30 -7.77 -3.38
N TYR A 115 -26.22 -7.65 -4.34
CA TYR A 115 -25.94 -7.98 -5.74
C TYR A 115 -24.84 -7.07 -6.30
N PHE A 116 -24.87 -5.77 -5.98
CA PHE A 116 -23.80 -4.84 -6.36
C PHE A 116 -22.47 -5.21 -5.70
N SER A 117 -22.49 -5.49 -4.40
CA SER A 117 -21.30 -5.90 -3.64
C SER A 117 -20.62 -7.16 -4.22
N VAL A 118 -21.41 -8.21 -4.48
CA VAL A 118 -20.94 -9.45 -5.10
C VAL A 118 -20.45 -9.21 -6.53
N GLY A 119 -21.15 -8.39 -7.30
CA GLY A 119 -20.76 -8.00 -8.66
C GLY A 119 -19.39 -7.33 -8.69
N ILE A 120 -19.17 -6.33 -7.83
CA ILE A 120 -17.88 -5.64 -7.69
C ILE A 120 -16.79 -6.63 -7.26
N TYR A 121 -17.02 -7.41 -6.21
CA TYR A 121 -16.07 -8.41 -5.73
C TYR A 121 -15.62 -9.38 -6.84
N ASN A 122 -16.56 -9.90 -7.63
CA ASN A 122 -16.28 -10.80 -8.74
C ASN A 122 -15.53 -10.11 -9.89
N SER A 123 -15.86 -8.84 -10.19
CA SER A 123 -15.18 -8.07 -11.24
C SER A 123 -13.67 -7.90 -10.99
N PHE A 124 -13.26 -7.87 -9.72
CA PHE A 124 -11.86 -7.85 -9.30
C PHE A 124 -11.25 -9.24 -9.10
N LYS A 125 -11.88 -10.29 -9.65
CA LYS A 125 -11.48 -11.69 -9.46
C LYS A 125 -11.30 -12.01 -7.98
N LYS A 126 -12.25 -11.62 -7.14
CA LYS A 126 -12.20 -11.87 -5.68
C LYS A 126 -11.01 -11.21 -4.97
N GLY A 127 -10.48 -10.12 -5.53
CA GLY A 127 -9.33 -9.38 -5.02
C GLY A 127 -7.99 -9.75 -5.68
N TYR A 128 -7.89 -10.89 -6.39
CA TYR A 128 -6.64 -11.32 -7.03
C TYR A 128 -6.06 -10.32 -8.04
N SER A 129 -6.91 -9.46 -8.62
CA SER A 129 -6.44 -8.41 -9.54
C SER A 129 -5.85 -7.18 -8.83
N LEU A 130 -6.11 -6.98 -7.53
CA LEU A 130 -5.61 -5.86 -6.73
C LEU A 130 -4.46 -6.28 -5.79
N PHE A 131 -4.48 -7.53 -5.34
CA PHE A 131 -3.48 -8.13 -4.46
C PHE A 131 -2.69 -9.17 -5.25
N VAL A 132 -1.98 -8.68 -6.27
CA VAL A 132 -1.19 -9.54 -7.14
C VAL A 132 -0.12 -10.28 -6.30
N PRO A 133 -0.04 -11.62 -6.40
CA PRO A 133 1.01 -12.37 -5.72
C PRO A 133 2.39 -11.90 -6.20
N ASP A 134 3.25 -11.55 -5.25
CA ASP A 134 4.59 -11.01 -5.46
C ASP A 134 5.50 -11.41 -4.30
N GLN A 135 6.82 -11.34 -4.51
CA GLN A 135 7.79 -11.71 -3.47
C GLN A 135 7.73 -10.77 -2.25
N LEU A 136 7.45 -9.48 -2.48
CA LEU A 136 7.24 -8.52 -1.40
C LEU A 136 6.08 -8.93 -0.48
N GLY A 137 5.01 -9.49 -1.02
CA GLY A 137 3.88 -10.01 -0.26
C GLY A 137 4.23 -11.19 0.63
N VAL A 138 5.09 -12.09 0.14
CA VAL A 138 5.61 -13.22 0.92
C VAL A 138 6.39 -12.72 2.12
N TYR A 139 7.32 -11.78 1.90
CA TYR A 139 8.13 -11.21 2.97
C TYR A 139 7.30 -10.37 3.95
N ALA A 140 6.34 -9.58 3.46
CA ALA A 140 5.44 -8.84 4.32
C ALA A 140 4.64 -9.77 5.23
N ASN A 141 4.14 -10.89 4.71
CA ASN A 141 3.44 -11.87 5.52
C ASN A 141 4.38 -12.49 6.56
N ARG A 142 5.59 -12.90 6.15
CA ARG A 142 6.62 -13.43 7.05
C ARG A 142 6.88 -12.48 8.22
N ILE A 143 7.14 -11.20 7.94
CA ILE A 143 7.38 -10.15 8.94
C ILE A 143 6.17 -9.96 9.88
N LYS A 144 4.93 -10.00 9.35
CA LYS A 144 3.72 -9.86 10.17
C LYS A 144 3.46 -11.06 11.07
N THR A 145 3.88 -12.25 10.67
CA THR A 145 3.66 -13.49 11.42
C THR A 145 4.81 -13.87 12.36
N GLU A 146 6.02 -13.40 12.06
CA GLU A 146 7.20 -13.63 12.89
C GLU A 146 7.35 -12.53 13.95
N ASN A 147 7.48 -12.92 15.21
CA ASN A 147 7.84 -11.98 16.29
C ASN A 147 9.37 -11.85 16.40
N VAL A 148 10.09 -11.82 15.28
CA VAL A 148 11.55 -11.71 15.23
C VAL A 148 11.93 -10.42 14.52
N LEU A 149 12.74 -9.60 15.19
CA LEU A 149 13.29 -8.36 14.65
C LEU A 149 14.80 -8.48 14.54
N TYR A 150 15.35 -7.95 13.46
CA TYR A 150 16.78 -8.01 13.17
C TYR A 150 17.46 -6.74 13.64
N GLU A 151 18.47 -6.86 14.50
CA GLU A 151 19.17 -5.74 15.16
C GLU A 151 19.64 -4.70 14.13
N ASN A 152 20.23 -5.15 13.02
CA ASN A 152 20.72 -4.28 11.95
C ASN A 152 19.61 -3.48 11.23
N LEU A 153 18.39 -4.01 11.16
CA LEU A 153 17.24 -3.31 10.57
C LEU A 153 16.63 -2.32 11.56
N ILE A 154 16.59 -2.67 12.85
CA ILE A 154 16.16 -1.76 13.93
C ILE A 154 17.10 -0.55 13.98
N GLU A 155 18.42 -0.76 13.97
CA GLU A 155 19.40 0.32 13.99
C GLU A 155 19.27 1.25 12.78
N GLN A 156 19.08 0.68 11.59
CA GLN A 156 18.81 1.46 10.39
C GLN A 156 17.53 2.29 10.52
N TYR A 157 16.45 1.68 11.00
CA TYR A 157 15.17 2.36 11.23
C TYR A 157 15.33 3.50 12.24
N PHE A 158 15.97 3.26 13.39
CA PHE A 158 16.21 4.29 14.40
C PHE A 158 17.08 5.43 13.89
N LYS A 159 18.08 5.14 13.04
CA LYS A 159 18.90 6.17 12.40
C LYS A 159 18.10 7.03 11.42
N ILE A 160 17.27 6.42 10.59
CA ILE A 160 16.44 7.11 9.59
C ILE A 160 15.42 8.03 10.29
N PHE A 161 14.71 7.50 11.30
CA PHE A 161 13.62 8.20 11.97
C PHE A 161 14.05 8.94 13.25
N LYS A 162 15.34 8.94 13.59
CA LYS A 162 15.91 9.58 14.78
C LYS A 162 15.21 9.15 16.09
N ILE A 163 14.90 7.87 16.19
CA ILE A 163 14.20 7.26 17.33
C ILE A 163 15.21 6.89 18.42
N LYS A 164 14.80 7.00 19.69
CA LYS A 164 15.61 6.60 20.85
C LYS A 164 15.51 5.09 21.10
N ASN A 165 16.61 4.48 21.54
CA ASN A 165 16.72 3.03 21.81
C ASN A 165 15.79 2.51 22.92
N SER A 166 15.12 3.38 23.68
CA SER A 166 14.22 3.01 24.77
C SER A 166 13.04 2.13 24.34
N ILE A 167 12.68 2.14 23.04
CA ILE A 167 11.59 1.31 22.49
C ILE A 167 11.94 -0.20 22.48
N ILE A 168 13.24 -0.55 22.51
CA ILE A 168 13.67 -1.96 22.48
C ILE A 168 13.12 -2.74 23.67
N GLU A 169 13.13 -2.16 24.87
CA GLU A 169 12.62 -2.80 26.08
C GLU A 169 11.11 -3.08 25.97
N ASP A 170 10.36 -2.13 25.40
CA ASP A 170 8.93 -2.29 25.14
C ASP A 170 8.66 -3.38 24.10
N LEU A 171 9.45 -3.46 23.03
CA LEU A 171 9.31 -4.51 22.01
C LEU A 171 9.52 -5.90 22.61
N ILE A 172 10.58 -6.08 23.42
CA ILE A 172 10.86 -7.36 24.09
C ILE A 172 9.72 -7.72 25.06
N LYS A 173 9.22 -6.75 25.83
CA LYS A 173 8.09 -6.94 26.74
C LYS A 173 6.81 -7.37 26.01
N ASN A 174 6.61 -6.93 24.77
CA ASN A 174 5.49 -7.32 23.91
C ASN A 174 5.74 -8.63 23.13
N GLY A 175 6.81 -9.38 23.46
CA GLY A 175 7.04 -10.73 22.92
C GLY A 175 7.88 -10.78 21.65
N TYR A 176 8.52 -9.67 21.24
CA TYR A 176 9.46 -9.68 20.13
C TYR A 176 10.84 -10.19 20.57
N LYS A 177 11.42 -11.07 19.75
CA LYS A 177 12.81 -11.51 19.88
C LYS A 177 13.69 -10.65 18.95
N ILE A 178 14.73 -10.06 19.51
CA ILE A 178 15.75 -9.36 18.70
C ILE A 178 16.89 -10.34 18.42
N THR A 179 17.29 -10.46 17.15
CA THR A 179 18.41 -11.30 16.72
C THR A 179 19.49 -10.49 16.02
N LYS A 180 20.74 -10.97 16.12
CA LYS A 180 21.90 -10.48 15.38
C LYS A 180 22.09 -11.19 14.03
N ASP A 181 21.28 -12.20 13.77
CA ASP A 181 21.26 -12.87 12.48
C ASP A 181 20.95 -11.86 11.37
N LYS A 182 21.24 -12.22 10.13
CA LYS A 182 20.79 -11.41 8.99
C LYS A 182 19.43 -11.90 8.53
N PHE A 183 18.63 -10.99 7.99
CA PHE A 183 17.42 -11.36 7.27
C PHE A 183 17.82 -12.30 6.12
N ASP A 184 17.41 -13.56 6.20
CA ASP A 184 17.82 -14.58 5.26
C ASP A 184 16.92 -14.57 4.03
N ILE A 185 17.56 -14.38 2.87
CA ILE A 185 16.97 -14.51 1.54
C ILE A 185 17.61 -15.74 0.92
N THR A 186 16.84 -16.79 0.75
CA THR A 186 17.33 -18.03 0.15
C THR A 186 17.69 -17.80 -1.32
N LYS A 187 18.55 -18.66 -1.86
CA LYS A 187 18.89 -18.64 -3.29
C LYS A 187 17.63 -18.73 -4.18
N GLN A 188 16.67 -19.57 -3.80
CA GLN A 188 15.42 -19.75 -4.54
C GLN A 188 14.55 -18.50 -4.52
N GLU A 189 14.47 -17.80 -3.38
CA GLU A 189 13.75 -16.53 -3.28
C GLU A 189 14.44 -15.44 -4.12
N ALA A 190 15.77 -15.35 -4.06
CA ALA A 190 16.53 -14.41 -4.87
C ALA A 190 16.34 -14.66 -6.38
N GLU A 191 16.33 -15.92 -6.82
CA GLU A 191 16.02 -16.31 -8.20
C GLU A 191 14.59 -15.91 -8.58
N SER A 192 13.61 -16.12 -7.70
CA SER A 192 12.22 -15.74 -7.95
C SER A 192 12.06 -14.21 -8.06
N MET A 193 12.71 -13.44 -7.18
CA MET A 193 12.76 -11.98 -7.27
C MET A 193 13.40 -11.52 -8.58
N HIS A 194 14.49 -12.16 -9.02
CA HIS A 194 15.15 -11.83 -10.27
C HIS A 194 14.24 -12.06 -11.49
N ILE A 195 13.51 -13.17 -11.50
CA ILE A 195 12.51 -13.49 -12.53
C ILE A 195 11.38 -12.46 -12.52
N GLU A 196 10.83 -12.12 -11.35
CA GLU A 196 9.77 -11.12 -11.19
C GLU A 196 10.22 -9.75 -11.73
N ILE A 197 11.42 -9.31 -11.35
CA ILE A 197 11.97 -8.03 -11.80
C ILE A 197 12.13 -7.98 -13.32
N ASN A 198 12.74 -9.01 -13.91
CA ASN A 198 13.06 -8.99 -15.34
C ASN A 198 11.86 -9.23 -16.24
N ASN A 199 10.95 -10.12 -15.83
CA ASN A 199 9.87 -10.57 -16.70
C ASN A 199 8.55 -9.82 -16.46
N ILE A 200 8.40 -9.17 -15.30
CA ILE A 200 7.15 -8.48 -14.95
C ILE A 200 7.40 -7.00 -14.73
N ILE A 201 8.27 -6.63 -13.78
CA ILE A 201 8.43 -5.23 -13.37
C ILE A 201 9.06 -4.39 -14.49
N LYS A 202 10.18 -4.84 -15.08
CA LYS A 202 10.84 -4.09 -16.17
C LYS A 202 9.92 -3.88 -17.39
N PRO A 203 9.22 -4.90 -17.91
CA PRO A 203 8.25 -4.71 -18.98
C PRO A 203 7.10 -3.77 -18.59
N LEU A 204 6.55 -3.90 -17.37
CA LEU A 204 5.50 -3.03 -16.87
C LEU A 204 5.93 -1.56 -16.87
N ILE A 205 7.13 -1.28 -16.36
CA ILE A 205 7.70 0.08 -16.36
C ILE A 205 7.89 0.55 -17.80
N ALA A 206 8.48 -0.26 -18.67
CA ALA A 206 8.71 0.12 -20.07
C ALA A 206 7.40 0.45 -20.81
N GLU A 207 6.37 -0.37 -20.64
CA GLU A 207 5.08 -0.21 -21.31
C GLU A 207 4.25 0.94 -20.72
N LYS A 208 4.14 1.00 -19.38
CA LYS A 208 3.16 1.87 -18.70
C LYS A 208 3.75 3.20 -18.24
N ILE A 209 5.07 3.26 -18.00
CA ILE A 209 5.76 4.43 -17.47
C ILE A 209 6.70 5.04 -18.53
N GLY A 210 7.45 4.21 -19.26
CA GLY A 210 8.50 4.63 -20.20
C GLY A 210 8.04 5.48 -21.38
N TYR A 211 6.79 5.33 -21.84
CA TYR A 211 6.23 6.15 -22.93
C TYR A 211 5.75 7.54 -22.50
N ARG A 212 5.62 7.80 -21.19
CA ARG A 212 5.30 9.13 -20.69
C ARG A 212 6.61 9.90 -20.57
N LYS A 213 7.00 10.62 -21.62
CA LYS A 213 7.95 11.73 -21.49
C LYS A 213 7.46 12.64 -20.36
N ILE A 214 8.04 12.50 -19.18
CA ILE A 214 7.84 13.43 -18.07
C ILE A 214 8.43 14.74 -18.57
N SER A 215 7.58 15.64 -19.03
CA SER A 215 7.96 17.03 -19.20
C SER A 215 7.93 17.65 -17.81
N PHE A 216 9.10 18.08 -17.34
CA PHE A 216 9.13 19.01 -16.22
C PHE A 216 8.35 20.27 -16.64
N PRO A 217 7.54 20.86 -15.74
CA PRO A 217 7.05 22.21 -15.96
C PRO A 217 8.28 23.10 -16.19
N LYS A 218 8.28 23.85 -17.30
CA LYS A 218 9.21 24.97 -17.48
C LYS A 218 8.86 26.08 -16.50
#